data_AF-A0A7C6TR44-F1
#
_entry.id   AF-A0A7C6TR44-F1
#
_cell.length_a   1.000
_cell.length_b   1.000
_cell.length_c   1.000
_cell.angle_alpha   90.00
_cell.angle_beta   90.00
_cell.angle_gamma   90.00
#
_symmetry.space_group_name_H-M   'P 1'
#
loop_
_entity.id
_entity.type
_entity.pdbx_description
1 polymer ?
#
loop_
_entity_poly.entity_id
_entity_poly.type
_entity_poly.pdbx_seq_one_letter_code
_entity_poly.pdbx_strand_id
1 'polypeptide(L)'
;MMGWMGKSGARWRSIERAAHSAWPWPLRVRGTIESIEDAEAMFEDYVDDLNARGDDLALIDVIEFRHSFYAIAAENSTGIGAIELIIDR
;
A
#
# COMPACT_ATOMS: atom_id res chain seq x y z
N MET A 1 25.51 29.43 -4.50
CA MET A 1 24.42 28.88 -5.34
C MET A 1 24.01 27.57 -4.70
N MET A 2 22.91 27.58 -3.93
CA MET A 2 22.45 26.44 -3.13
C MET A 2 21.62 25.50 -4.00
N GLY A 3 22.06 24.25 -4.16
CA GLY A 3 21.31 23.18 -4.81
C GLY A 3 20.29 22.59 -3.85
N TRP A 4 19.01 22.79 -4.13
CA TRP A 4 17.88 22.09 -3.52
C TRP A 4 17.92 20.61 -3.94
N MET A 5 18.28 19.73 -3.02
CA MET A 5 18.12 18.28 -3.16
C MET A 5 16.85 17.90 -2.38
N GLY A 6 15.81 17.51 -3.11
CA GLY A 6 14.46 17.28 -2.60
C GLY A 6 14.40 16.21 -1.50
N LYS A 7 13.61 16.51 -0.46
CA LYS A 7 13.34 15.66 0.71
C LYS A 7 12.54 14.38 0.40
N SER A 8 12.23 14.10 -0.87
CA SER A 8 11.44 12.95 -1.31
C SER A 8 12.14 11.61 -1.05
N GLY A 9 13.46 11.50 -1.29
CA GLY A 9 14.22 10.27 -1.10
C GLY A 9 14.37 9.78 0.35
N ALA A 10 14.04 10.62 1.34
CA ALA A 10 14.04 10.23 2.75
C ALA A 10 12.70 9.60 3.18
N ARG A 11 11.58 10.05 2.59
CA ARG A 11 10.22 9.52 2.85
C ARG A 11 10.06 8.10 2.28
N TRP A 12 10.52 7.88 1.04
CA TRP A 12 10.49 6.57 0.38
C TRP A 12 11.17 5.46 1.19
N ARG A 13 12.39 5.72 1.71
CA ARG A 13 13.12 4.77 2.59
C ARG A 13 12.47 4.56 3.96
N SER A 14 11.55 5.42 4.37
CA SER A 14 10.81 5.26 5.62
C SER A 14 9.58 4.36 5.44
N ILE A 15 8.90 4.44 4.30
CA ILE A 15 7.78 3.57 3.93
C ILE A 15 8.26 2.13 3.71
N GLU A 16 9.37 1.92 2.97
CA GLU A 16 10.00 0.59 2.80
C GLU A 16 10.39 -0.05 4.13
N ARG A 17 10.82 0.76 5.11
CA ARG A 17 11.14 0.29 6.46
C ARG A 17 9.88 0.02 7.28
N ALA A 18 8.87 0.88 7.24
CA ALA A 18 7.61 0.67 7.94
C ALA A 18 6.89 -0.60 7.45
N ALA A 19 6.89 -0.85 6.14
CA ALA A 19 6.40 -2.09 5.54
C ALA A 19 7.17 -3.34 6.02
N HIS A 20 8.47 -3.21 6.29
CA HIS A 20 9.30 -4.30 6.83
C HIS A 20 9.26 -4.44 8.36
N SER A 21 8.97 -3.38 9.13
CA SER A 21 9.21 -3.37 10.58
C SER A 21 8.01 -3.07 11.46
N ALA A 22 6.85 -2.69 10.93
CA ALA A 22 5.76 -2.14 11.75
C ALA A 22 4.50 -3.02 11.86
N TRP A 23 4.48 -4.23 11.33
CA TRP A 23 3.31 -5.10 11.40
C TRP A 23 3.69 -6.56 11.64
N PRO A 24 3.07 -7.25 12.62
CA PRO A 24 3.23 -8.69 12.72
C PRO A 24 2.64 -9.34 11.47
N TRP A 25 3.50 -9.91 10.62
CA TRP A 25 3.07 -10.76 9.52
C TRP A 25 2.33 -12.00 10.06
N PRO A 26 1.21 -12.44 9.45
CA PRO A 26 0.24 -11.68 8.66
C PRO A 26 -0.96 -11.24 9.51
N LEU A 27 -1.63 -10.16 9.08
CA LEU A 27 -3.01 -9.88 9.46
C LEU A 27 -3.86 -11.11 9.10
N ARG A 28 -4.19 -11.93 10.10
CA ARG A 28 -5.25 -12.93 9.94
C ARG A 28 -6.57 -12.18 9.94
N VAL A 29 -7.02 -11.74 8.77
CA VAL A 29 -8.45 -11.65 8.53
C VAL A 29 -8.98 -13.07 8.76
N ARG A 30 -9.90 -13.24 9.71
CA ARG A 30 -10.55 -14.55 9.92
C ARG A 30 -11.50 -14.79 8.75
N GLY A 31 -10.95 -15.32 7.66
CA GLY A 31 -11.66 -15.67 6.42
C GLY A 31 -10.65 -15.90 5.31
N THR A 32 -10.84 -16.93 4.49
CA THR A 32 -10.17 -17.04 3.19
C THR A 32 -10.60 -15.86 2.34
N ILE A 33 -9.65 -15.16 1.69
CA ILE A 33 -9.99 -14.12 0.71
C ILE A 33 -10.44 -14.85 -0.54
N GLU A 34 -11.76 -14.85 -0.77
CA GLU A 34 -12.38 -15.68 -1.80
C GLU A 34 -12.81 -14.86 -3.02
N SER A 35 -12.92 -13.54 -2.90
CA SER A 35 -13.31 -12.67 -4.01
C SER A 35 -12.45 -11.40 -4.14
N ILE A 36 -12.62 -10.70 -5.26
CA ILE A 36 -11.96 -9.41 -5.50
C ILE A 36 -12.45 -8.34 -4.52
N GLU A 37 -13.72 -8.38 -4.10
CA GLU A 37 -14.28 -7.45 -3.11
C GLU A 37 -13.65 -7.64 -1.72
N ASP A 38 -13.37 -8.89 -1.33
CA ASP A 38 -12.64 -9.18 -0.09
C ASP A 38 -11.20 -8.61 -0.15
N ALA A 39 -10.57 -8.72 -1.32
CA ALA A 39 -9.22 -8.21 -1.54
C ALA A 39 -9.19 -6.67 -1.57
N GLU A 40 -10.15 -6.03 -2.24
CA GLU A 40 -10.35 -4.58 -2.25
C GLU A 40 -10.48 -4.04 -0.82
N ALA A 41 -11.37 -4.61 -0.02
CA ALA A 41 -11.56 -4.20 1.37
C ALA A 41 -10.27 -4.32 2.19
N MET A 42 -9.49 -5.39 2.00
CA MET A 42 -8.23 -5.54 2.73
C MET A 42 -7.13 -4.59 2.23
N PHE A 43 -7.08 -4.27 0.93
CA PHE A 43 -6.16 -3.26 0.41
C PHE A 43 -6.52 -1.86 0.89
N GLU A 44 -7.81 -1.52 0.92
CA GLU A 44 -8.33 -0.26 1.47
C GLU A 44 -7.96 -0.12 2.95
N ASP A 45 -8.23 -1.13 3.77
CA ASP A 45 -7.85 -1.15 5.19
C ASP A 45 -6.34 -0.90 5.39
N TYR A 46 -5.50 -1.51 4.54
CA TYR A 46 -4.05 -1.31 4.61
C TYR A 46 -3.63 0.11 4.21
N VAL A 47 -4.21 0.65 3.13
CA VAL A 47 -3.97 2.03 2.68
C VAL A 47 -4.41 3.03 3.74
N ASP A 48 -5.57 2.81 4.37
CA ASP A 48 -6.10 3.66 5.43
C ASP A 48 -5.21 3.68 6.67
N ASP A 49 -4.63 2.53 7.05
CA ASP A 49 -3.65 2.50 8.14
C ASP A 49 -2.37 3.30 7.82
N LEU A 50 -1.86 3.21 6.59
CA LEU A 50 -0.73 4.02 6.16
C LEU A 50 -1.07 5.52 6.20
N ASN A 51 -2.25 5.89 5.71
CA ASN A 51 -2.73 7.26 5.75
C ASN A 51 -2.91 7.78 7.17
N ALA A 52 -3.38 6.94 8.10
CA ALA A 52 -3.46 7.29 9.53
C ALA A 52 -2.10 7.60 10.16
N ARG A 53 -1.00 7.14 9.55
CA ARG A 53 0.40 7.43 9.95
C ARG A 53 0.98 8.66 9.26
N GLY A 54 0.20 9.33 8.42
CA GLY A 54 0.59 10.54 7.70
C GLY A 54 1.07 10.31 6.26
N ASP A 55 0.80 9.13 5.69
CA ASP A 55 0.91 8.94 4.24
C ASP A 55 -0.30 9.56 3.51
N ASP A 56 -0.18 9.67 2.18
CA ASP A 56 -1.21 10.29 1.33
C ASP A 56 -1.43 9.37 0.12
N LEU A 57 -2.01 8.20 0.36
CA LEU A 57 -2.19 7.14 -0.64
C LEU A 57 -3.66 6.93 -0.96
N ALA A 58 -3.95 6.56 -2.20
CA ALA A 58 -5.25 6.08 -2.64
C ALA A 58 -5.08 4.82 -3.48
N LEU A 59 -6.01 3.87 -3.33
CA LEU A 59 -6.09 2.69 -4.18
C LEU A 59 -6.52 3.13 -5.59
N ILE A 60 -5.78 2.69 -6.60
CA ILE A 60 -5.98 3.08 -8.01
C ILE A 60 -6.63 1.95 -8.81
N ASP A 61 -6.17 0.72 -8.59
CA ASP A 61 -6.66 -0.45 -9.30
C ASP A 61 -6.46 -1.72 -8.47
N VAL A 62 -7.33 -2.70 -8.66
CA VAL A 62 -7.24 -4.03 -8.07
C VAL A 62 -7.50 -5.07 -9.16
N ILE A 63 -6.60 -6.04 -9.25
CA ILE A 63 -6.59 -7.05 -10.30
C ILE A 63 -6.58 -8.43 -9.65
N GLU A 64 -7.60 -9.25 -9.96
CA GLU A 64 -7.63 -10.66 -9.57
C GLU A 64 -6.86 -11.54 -10.57
N PHE A 65 -6.03 -12.42 -10.01
CA PHE A 65 -5.44 -13.56 -10.69
C PHE A 65 -5.88 -14.85 -10.01
N ARG A 66 -5.64 -16.00 -10.67
CA ARG A 66 -6.11 -17.31 -10.21
C ARG A 66 -5.81 -17.62 -8.73
N HIS A 67 -4.67 -17.14 -8.22
CA HIS A 67 -4.19 -17.45 -6.86
C HIS A 67 -3.83 -16.20 -6.04
N SER A 68 -4.09 -15.01 -6.55
CA SER A 68 -3.59 -13.80 -5.90
C SER A 68 -4.38 -12.57 -6.35
N PHE A 69 -4.32 -11.54 -5.53
CA PHE A 69 -4.83 -10.22 -5.86
C PHE A 69 -3.69 -9.23 -5.84
N TYR A 70 -3.67 -8.34 -6.83
CA TYR A 70 -2.70 -7.26 -6.93
C TYR A 70 -3.44 -5.95 -6.83
N ALA A 71 -2.84 -4.98 -6.17
CA ALA A 71 -3.34 -3.62 -6.21
C ALA A 71 -2.23 -2.61 -6.44
N ILE A 72 -2.64 -1.48 -7.02
CA ILE A 72 -1.79 -0.32 -7.21
C ILE A 72 -2.34 0.78 -6.31
N ALA A 73 -1.51 1.30 -5.41
CA ALA A 73 -1.81 2.52 -4.66
C ALA A 73 -0.88 3.65 -5.10
N ALA A 74 -1.38 4.87 -5.23
CA ALA A 74 -0.58 6.03 -5.62
C ALA A 74 -0.82 7.23 -4.69
N GLU A 75 0.04 8.25 -4.77
CA GLU A 75 -0.16 9.46 -3.95
C GLU A 75 -1.51 10.12 -4.30
N ASN A 76 -2.39 10.29 -3.32
CA ASN A 76 -3.75 10.78 -3.54
C ASN A 76 -3.76 12.25 -4.01
N SER A 77 -2.87 13.09 -3.49
CA SER A 77 -2.81 14.51 -3.86
C SER A 77 -2.21 14.78 -5.24
N THR A 78 -1.38 13.89 -5.77
CA THR A 78 -0.63 14.14 -7.02
C THR A 78 -0.86 13.10 -8.11
N GLY A 79 -1.30 11.90 -7.76
CA GLY A 79 -1.33 10.72 -8.63
C GLY A 79 0.06 10.21 -9.02
N ILE A 80 1.14 10.69 -8.39
CA ILE A 80 2.52 10.36 -8.76
C ILE A 80 3.12 9.35 -7.78
N GLY A 81 3.80 8.35 -8.32
CA GLY A 81 4.41 7.28 -7.55
C GLY A 81 3.39 6.20 -7.23
N ALA A 82 3.77 4.95 -7.43
CA ALA A 82 2.92 3.79 -7.21
C ALA A 82 3.61 2.80 -6.27
N ILE A 83 2.82 2.19 -5.39
CA ILE A 83 3.20 1.05 -4.57
C ILE A 83 2.36 -0.13 -5.03
N GLU A 84 3.01 -1.24 -5.32
CA GLU A 84 2.34 -2.51 -5.62
C GLU A 84 2.06 -3.25 -4.31
N LEU A 85 0.82 -3.69 -4.14
CA LEU A 85 0.35 -4.49 -3.01
C LEU A 85 -0.08 -5.86 -3.53
N ILE A 86 0.16 -6.91 -2.73
CA ILE A 86 -0.11 -8.30 -3.14
C ILE A 86 -0.73 -9.05 -1.98
N ILE A 87 -1.79 -9.80 -2.29
CA ILE A 87 -2.44 -10.77 -1.42
C ILE A 87 -2.34 -12.13 -2.10
N ASP A 88 -1.79 -13.11 -1.39
CA ASP A 88 -1.75 -14.51 -1.83
C ASP A 88 -2.95 -15.27 -1.23
N ARG A 89 -3.59 -16.14 -2.03
CA ARG A 89 -4.78 -16.92 -1.64
C ARG A 89 -4.41 -18.33 -1.17
#